data_AF-A0A0G0R648-F1
#
_entry.id   AF-A0A0G0R648-F1
#
_cell.length_a   1.000
_cell.length_b   1.000
_cell.length_c   1.000
_cell.angle_alpha   90.00
_cell.angle_beta   90.00
_cell.angle_gamma   90.00
#
_symmetry.space_group_name_H-M   'P 1'
#
loop_
_entity.id
_entity.type
_entity.pdbx_description
1 polymer ?
#
loop_
_entity_poly.entity_id
_entity_poly.type
_entity_poly.pdbx_seq_one_letter_code
_entity_poly.pdbx_strand_id
1 'polypeptide(L)'
;MPAPKFTIFTMDKHNHPSFKPGDTIKVFTKDVTSTKIHATPFEGIVIAVRGQKNNKTFTVRKIASNKIAVERIFPFDSPSIEKITVLKSGNVRKSKLYYLRKKNVAAKFRF
;
A
#
# COMPACT_ATOMS: atom_id res chain seq x y z
N MET A 1 2.71 -36.70 -9.83
CA MET A 1 3.13 -35.37 -9.34
C MET A 1 1.88 -34.61 -8.90
N PRO A 2 1.70 -34.30 -7.60
CA PRO A 2 0.56 -33.52 -7.16
C PRO A 2 0.76 -32.04 -7.55
N ALA A 3 -0.27 -31.44 -8.16
CA ALA A 3 -0.32 -30.03 -8.50
C ALA A 3 -0.08 -29.15 -7.24
N PRO A 4 0.53 -27.95 -7.38
CA PRO A 4 0.66 -27.03 -6.26
C PRO A 4 -0.74 -26.63 -5.80
N LYS A 5 -1.09 -27.00 -4.55
CA LYS A 5 -2.30 -26.54 -3.88
C LYS A 5 -2.17 -25.04 -3.65
N PHE A 6 -2.67 -24.23 -4.59
CA PHE A 6 -2.92 -22.82 -4.33
C PHE A 6 -4.15 -22.74 -3.43
N THR A 7 -3.92 -22.71 -2.13
CA THR A 7 -4.96 -22.41 -1.15
C THR A 7 -5.41 -20.97 -1.38
N ILE A 8 -6.58 -20.80 -1.99
CA ILE A 8 -7.29 -19.54 -2.07
C ILE A 8 -7.75 -19.25 -0.64
N PHE A 9 -7.01 -18.42 0.09
CA PHE A 9 -7.55 -17.85 1.33
C PHE A 9 -8.66 -16.90 0.91
N THR A 10 -9.91 -17.37 0.99
CA THR A 10 -11.07 -16.49 1.05
C THR A 10 -10.84 -15.58 2.26
N MET A 11 -10.53 -14.31 2.01
CA MET A 11 -10.19 -13.38 3.09
C MET A 11 -11.44 -13.04 3.90
N ASP A 12 -11.48 -13.53 5.13
CA ASP A 12 -12.30 -12.97 6.19
C ASP A 12 -11.94 -11.48 6.37
N LYS A 13 -12.98 -10.64 6.40
CA LYS A 13 -13.00 -9.16 6.28
C LYS A 13 -12.10 -8.34 7.22
N HIS A 14 -11.20 -8.91 8.00
CA HIS A 14 -10.59 -8.20 9.14
C HIS A 14 -9.08 -8.35 9.35
N ASN A 15 -8.35 -9.13 8.55
CA ASN A 15 -6.92 -9.36 8.81
C ASN A 15 -5.96 -8.55 7.93
N HIS A 16 -6.26 -7.26 7.72
CA HIS A 16 -5.26 -6.36 7.12
C HIS A 16 -4.10 -6.17 8.11
N PRO A 17 -2.83 -6.25 7.65
CA PRO A 17 -1.70 -5.97 8.52
C PRO A 17 -1.82 -4.57 9.11
N SER A 18 -1.59 -4.44 10.42
CA SER A 18 -1.63 -3.15 11.09
C SER A 18 -0.40 -2.33 10.68
N PHE A 19 -0.60 -1.36 9.79
CA PHE A 19 0.41 -0.37 9.40
C PHE A 19 0.00 1.04 9.79
N LYS A 20 0.99 1.91 9.98
CA LYS A 20 0.83 3.29 10.40
C LYS A 20 1.38 4.24 9.33
N PRO A 21 0.96 5.53 9.34
CA PRO A 21 1.64 6.57 8.58
C PRO A 21 3.14 6.52 8.90
N GLY A 22 4.00 6.60 7.89
CA GLY A 22 5.45 6.44 8.02
C GLY A 22 5.99 5.09 7.57
N ASP A 23 5.15 4.05 7.58
CA ASP A 23 5.56 2.72 7.12
C ASP A 23 5.72 2.69 5.60
N THR A 24 6.66 1.88 5.13
CA THR A 24 6.81 1.55 3.71
C THR A 24 6.11 0.23 3.45
N ILE A 25 5.13 0.26 2.56
CA ILE A 25 4.29 -0.87 2.22
C ILE A 25 4.35 -1.18 0.73
N LYS A 26 4.08 -2.44 0.40
CA LYS A 26 3.92 -2.96 -0.95
C LYS A 26 2.49 -3.45 -1.11
N VAL A 27 1.76 -2.84 -2.03
CA VAL A 27 0.37 -3.15 -2.33
C VAL A 27 0.30 -3.91 -3.64
N PHE A 28 -0.28 -5.10 -3.61
CA PHE A 28 -0.59 -5.91 -4.78
C PHE A 28 -2.05 -5.67 -5.15
N THR A 29 -2.27 -5.14 -6.35
CA THR A 29 -3.61 -4.91 -6.90
C THR A 29 -3.82 -5.85 -8.07
N LYS A 30 -5.00 -6.47 -8.13
CA LYS A 30 -5.45 -7.23 -9.29
C LYS A 30 -6.26 -6.33 -10.21
N ASP A 31 -5.94 -6.38 -11.50
CA ASP A 31 -6.80 -5.78 -12.51
C ASP A 31 -7.89 -6.78 -12.87
N VAL A 32 -9.15 -6.35 -12.73
CA VAL A 32 -10.33 -7.22 -12.91
C VAL A 32 -10.66 -7.42 -14.40
N THR A 33 -10.02 -6.67 -15.30
CA THR A 33 -10.44 -6.50 -16.70
C THR A 33 -9.58 -7.27 -17.71
N SER A 34 -8.46 -7.89 -17.33
CA SER A 34 -7.57 -8.59 -18.30
C SER A 34 -7.36 -10.07 -17.99
N THR A 35 -7.49 -10.91 -19.03
CA THR A 35 -7.18 -12.35 -19.00
C THR A 35 -5.70 -12.65 -18.74
N LYS A 36 -4.82 -11.66 -18.96
CA LYS A 36 -3.41 -11.65 -18.51
C LYS A 36 -3.26 -10.71 -17.33
N ILE A 37 -3.02 -11.26 -16.15
CA ILE A 37 -2.88 -10.51 -14.90
C ILE A 37 -1.48 -9.89 -14.85
N HIS A 38 -1.35 -8.62 -15.27
CA HIS A 38 -0.11 -7.83 -15.10
C HIS A 38 -0.20 -7.00 -13.81
N ALA A 39 -0.26 -7.67 -12.65
CA ALA A 39 -0.31 -6.98 -11.36
C ALA A 39 1.08 -6.39 -11.01
N THR A 40 1.30 -5.12 -11.31
CA THR A 40 2.53 -4.42 -10.89
C THR A 40 2.39 -3.96 -9.44
N PRO A 41 3.23 -4.45 -8.50
CA PRO A 41 3.11 -4.05 -7.10
C PRO A 41 3.46 -2.57 -6.91
N PHE A 42 2.62 -1.86 -6.17
CA PHE A 42 2.84 -0.47 -5.82
C PHE A 42 3.55 -0.38 -4.46
N GLU A 43 4.84 -0.03 -4.50
CA GLU A 43 5.68 0.10 -3.31
C GLU A 43 5.93 1.56 -2.96
N GLY A 44 5.63 1.96 -1.72
CA GLY A 44 5.82 3.35 -1.28
C GLY A 44 5.51 3.57 0.19
N ILE A 45 5.61 4.83 0.62
CA ILE A 45 5.43 5.24 2.01
C ILE A 45 3.97 5.61 2.24
N VAL A 46 3.39 5.13 3.34
CA VAL A 46 2.06 5.55 3.80
C VAL A 46 2.16 6.95 4.37
N ILE A 47 1.55 7.92 3.69
CA ILE A 47 1.59 9.33 4.13
C ILE A 47 0.41 9.70 5.00
N ALA A 48 -0.71 9.01 4.86
CA ALA A 48 -1.93 9.28 5.62
C ALA A 48 -2.80 8.03 5.65
N VAL A 49 -3.48 7.86 6.78
CA VAL A 49 -4.61 6.93 6.92
C VAL A 49 -5.80 7.78 7.36
N ARG A 50 -6.91 7.67 6.65
CA ARG A 50 -8.13 8.47 6.88
C ARG A 50 -9.35 7.55 6.97
N GLY A 51 -10.33 7.97 7.75
CA GLY A 51 -11.62 7.30 7.84
C GLY A 51 -11.70 6.29 8.98
N GLN A 52 -12.89 5.74 9.16
CA GLN A 52 -13.23 4.79 10.21
C GLN A 52 -13.96 3.60 9.60
N LYS A 53 -13.75 2.41 10.18
CA LYS A 53 -14.38 1.14 9.79
C LYS A 53 -14.37 0.97 8.26
N ASN A 54 -15.54 0.93 7.64
CA ASN A 54 -15.78 0.62 6.22
C ASN A 54 -15.32 1.72 5.25
N ASN A 55 -15.13 2.95 5.72
CA ASN A 55 -14.64 4.08 4.91
C ASN A 55 -13.16 4.39 5.17
N LYS A 56 -12.41 3.41 5.70
CA LYS A 56 -10.99 3.58 5.97
C LYS A 56 -10.21 3.51 4.66
N THR A 57 -9.41 4.53 4.41
CA THR A 57 -8.54 4.68 3.24
C THR A 57 -7.12 4.98 3.70
N PHE A 58 -6.14 4.60 2.88
CA PHE A 58 -4.76 4.95 3.09
C PHE A 58 -4.15 5.50 1.80
N THR A 59 -3.22 6.43 1.96
CA THR A 59 -2.53 7.07 0.85
C THR A 59 -1.08 6.62 0.84
N VAL A 60 -0.66 6.01 -0.26
CA VAL A 60 0.72 5.58 -0.50
C VAL A 60 1.36 6.52 -1.49
N ARG A 61 2.55 7.02 -1.16
CA ARG A 61 3.35 7.89 -2.01
C ARG A 61 4.63 7.17 -2.44
N LYS A 62 4.88 7.16 -3.74
CA LYS A 62 6.11 6.67 -4.38
C LYS A 62 6.67 7.77 -5.27
N ILE A 63 8.00 7.89 -5.35
CA ILE A 63 8.65 8.67 -6.42
C ILE A 63 8.98 7.68 -7.54
N ALA A 64 8.39 7.89 -8.72
CA ALA A 64 8.67 7.09 -9.90
C ALA A 64 10.05 7.44 -10.49
N SER A 65 10.57 6.57 -11.36
CA SER A 65 11.90 6.72 -11.97
C SER A 65 12.11 8.07 -12.67
N ASN A 66 11.03 8.68 -13.18
CA ASN A 66 11.07 9.98 -13.87
C ASN A 66 11.06 11.18 -12.91
N LYS A 67 11.37 10.99 -11.61
CA LYS A 67 11.26 12.00 -10.55
C LYS A 67 9.84 12.54 -10.32
N ILE A 68 8.83 11.93 -10.92
CA ILE A 68 7.42 12.27 -10.73
C ILE A 68 6.92 11.58 -9.46
N ALA A 69 6.35 12.36 -8.54
CA ALA A 69 5.70 11.81 -7.35
C ALA A 69 4.32 11.25 -7.73
N VAL A 70 4.10 9.97 -7.42
CA VAL A 70 2.83 9.29 -7.61
C VAL A 70 2.21 9.03 -6.24
N GLU A 71 1.04 9.59 -6.01
CA GLU A 71 0.20 9.28 -4.85
C GLU A 71 -0.96 8.40 -5.30
N ARG A 72 -1.18 7.27 -4.62
CA ARG A 72 -2.35 6.43 -4.81
C ARG A 72 -3.11 6.31 -3.50
N ILE A 73 -4.43 6.44 -3.59
CA ILE A 73 -5.34 6.29 -2.46
C ILE A 73 -6.04 4.95 -2.63
N PHE A 74 -5.99 4.12 -1.59
CA PHE A 74 -6.59 2.80 -1.57
C PHE A 74 -7.59 2.71 -0.41
N PRO A 75 -8.83 2.24 -0.65
CA PRO A 75 -9.72 1.79 0.42
C PRO A 75 -9.17 0.52 1.07
N PHE A 76 -9.26 0.37 2.39
CA PHE A 76 -8.84 -0.86 3.07
C PHE A 76 -9.64 -2.07 2.56
N ASP A 77 -10.97 -1.92 2.46
CA ASP A 77 -11.88 -3.01 2.09
C ASP A 77 -12.07 -3.13 0.57
N SER A 78 -11.11 -2.64 -0.24
CA SER A 78 -11.25 -2.67 -1.71
C SER A 78 -11.07 -4.09 -2.25
N PRO A 79 -12.00 -4.60 -3.09
CA PRO A 79 -11.87 -5.93 -3.68
C PRO A 79 -10.73 -6.02 -4.71
N SER A 80 -10.17 -4.87 -5.14
CA SER A 80 -9.03 -4.80 -6.06
C SER A 80 -7.70 -5.04 -5.35
N ILE A 81 -7.64 -4.97 -4.03
CA ILE A 81 -6.43 -5.27 -3.25
C ILE A 81 -6.37 -6.78 -3.02
N GLU A 82 -5.29 -7.40 -3.48
CA GLU A 82 -5.04 -8.82 -3.26
C GLU A 82 -4.23 -9.04 -1.99
N LYS A 83 -3.17 -8.23 -1.80
CA LYS A 83 -2.25 -8.37 -0.67
C LYS A 83 -1.59 -7.05 -0.32
N ILE A 84 -1.39 -6.82 0.98
CA ILE A 84 -0.57 -5.72 1.49
C ILE A 84 0.58 -6.34 2.29
N THR A 85 1.80 -5.93 2.00
CA THR A 85 3.00 -6.35 2.74
C THR A 85 3.70 -5.13 3.31
N VAL A 86 3.98 -5.13 4.61
CA VAL A 86 4.80 -4.10 5.24
C VAL A 86 6.26 -4.47 5.05
N LEU A 87 7.03 -3.63 4.36
CA LEU A 87 8.45 -3.86 4.11
C LEU A 87 9.31 -3.26 5.21
N LYS A 88 8.94 -2.07 5.66
CA LYS A 88 9.71 -1.32 6.65
C LYS A 88 8.78 -0.50 7.52
N SER A 89 8.91 -0.63 8.83
CA SER A 89 8.20 0.24 9.77
C SER A 89 8.94 1.56 9.94
N GLY A 90 8.17 2.65 9.97
CA GLY A 90 8.70 4.00 10.09
C GLY A 90 8.26 4.70 11.36
N ASN A 91 9.20 5.15 12.18
CA ASN A 91 8.88 5.99 13.33
C ASN A 91 8.72 7.46 12.87
N VAL A 92 7.49 7.94 12.86
CA VAL A 92 7.16 9.33 12.52
C VAL A 92 6.34 9.99 13.62
N ARG A 93 6.61 11.27 13.85
CA ARG A 93 5.93 12.04 14.90
C ARG A 93 4.56 12.57 14.48
N LYS A 94 4.29 12.64 13.17
CA LYS A 94 3.04 13.20 12.63
C LYS A 94 2.13 12.09 12.11
N SER A 95 0.84 12.20 12.38
CA SER A 95 -0.19 11.29 11.86
C SER A 95 -0.44 11.45 10.35
N LYS A 96 -0.04 12.60 9.77
CA LYS A 96 -0.12 12.87 8.32
C LYS A 96 1.18 13.50 7.84
N LEU A 97 1.82 12.85 6.88
CA LEU A 97 3.13 13.23 6.35
C LEU A 97 3.04 14.12 5.11
N TYR A 98 2.06 15.03 5.06
CA TYR A 98 1.88 15.94 3.91
C TYR A 98 3.07 16.87 3.66
N TYR A 99 3.95 17.06 4.65
CA TYR A 99 5.22 17.75 4.44
C TYR A 99 6.14 17.05 3.42
N LEU A 100 5.95 15.75 3.19
CA LEU A 100 6.63 15.01 2.12
C LEU A 100 6.21 15.46 0.73
N ARG A 101 5.10 16.21 0.58
CA ARG A 101 4.71 16.83 -0.69
C ARG A 101 5.65 17.95 -1.10
N LYS A 102 6.10 18.75 -0.12
CA LYS A 102 7.02 19.88 -0.35
C LYS A 102 8.48 19.44 -0.44
N LYS A 103 8.82 18.30 0.16
CA LYS A 103 10.16 17.72 0.06
C LYS A 103 10.21 16.79 -1.15
N ASN A 104 10.87 17.20 -2.23
CA ASN A 104 11.18 16.36 -3.41
C ASN A 104 12.17 15.21 -3.12
N VAL A 105 12.37 14.90 -1.85
CA VAL A 105 13.32 13.88 -1.41
C VAL A 105 12.58 12.55 -1.46
N ALA A 106 13.15 11.57 -2.15
CA ALA A 106 12.84 10.16 -1.90
C ALA A 106 13.16 9.93 -0.43
N ALA A 107 12.13 10.04 0.43
CA ALA A 107 12.29 10.11 1.87
C ALA A 107 12.82 8.76 2.35
N LYS A 108 14.14 8.61 2.29
CA LYS A 108 14.87 7.48 2.83
C LYS A 108 14.91 7.75 4.32
N PHE A 109 13.83 7.37 5.01
CA PHE A 109 13.81 7.34 6.47
C PHE A 109 14.92 6.37 6.90
N ARG A 110 16.08 6.93 7.21
CA ARG A 110 17.17 6.26 7.93
C ARG A 110 16.68 6.10 9.36
N PHE A 111 16.60 4.85 9.80
CA PHE A 111 16.62 4.47 11.21
C PHE A 111 18.01 3.89 11.43
#